data_AF-A0A9W7BUF2-F1
#
_entry.id   AF-A0A9W7BUF2-F1
#
_cell.length_a   1.000
_cell.length_b   1.000
_cell.length_c   1.000
_cell.angle_alpha   90.00
_cell.angle_beta   90.00
_cell.angle_gamma   90.00
#
_symmetry.space_group_name_H-M   'P 1'
#
loop_
_entity.id
_entity.type
_entity.pdbx_description
1 polymer ?
#
loop_
_entity_poly.entity_id
_entity_poly.type
_entity_poly.pdbx_seq_one_letter_code
_entity_poly.pdbx_strand_id
1 'polypeptide(L)'
;MDKDNKTKAAVKQLRARLMAQVKKLKGLKDRRQALLDENRELTIAIAKKRGETLHVKKPTGFRASGTAPSYSYASRKQRTSVHMDKIKAKKAEEDKAKAKQKAREQRAFGGGGVKAAASGPGSPLAAASPAKKRFTLNRTSSSGSKSGAGTFPTASSLMAAASPAKKRLTLNRTSSGAGGGGLLTEKKKIGGRYFPPGLKGGVKEGEEEEDGDRKMPHNPDLIPPPMDAPAAAIPPPAPKRPSLVKIPSVRGEEEEVMKLMQTTETKLINLTGFNMSKMKLEEIARLHLSGGLMSKEEFQNFKKTSVQEDSNAKDIDELFVEAEGVLPVFKQTMRNIVEAVSLSPDDLVTVDGTALHSGETVLTFAPLKGAKRAKQKMKDDYEGKHLCLLDLVRCSIIVETEEQIAGVLQKLLDIGILVRLKNRFATPLPTGMRDCLLNVKVDGHVAEVQVHQANVFEEKHTMHIYYEFFREMFPNGADSYEELMRQWGKGF
;
A
#
# COMPACT_ATOMS: atom_id res chain seq x y z
N MET A 1 38.00 -3.85 -49.62
CA MET A 1 38.82 -4.85 -48.91
C MET A 1 39.18 -4.43 -47.49
N ASP A 2 39.62 -3.20 -47.21
CA ASP A 2 40.07 -2.83 -45.85
C ASP A 2 38.93 -2.56 -44.83
N LYS A 3 37.74 -2.16 -45.31
CA LYS A 3 36.56 -1.92 -44.45
C LYS A 3 35.92 -3.21 -43.93
N ASP A 4 35.83 -4.25 -44.76
CA ASP A 4 35.26 -5.55 -44.37
C ASP A 4 36.08 -6.21 -43.26
N ASN A 5 37.40 -5.98 -43.24
CA ASN A 5 38.28 -6.48 -42.19
C ASN A 5 38.05 -5.77 -40.85
N LYS A 6 37.77 -4.46 -40.85
CA LYS A 6 37.43 -3.71 -39.63
C LYS A 6 36.10 -4.13 -39.03
N THR A 7 35.07 -4.33 -39.86
CA THR A 7 33.77 -4.82 -39.39
C THR A 7 33.87 -6.24 -38.83
N LYS A 8 34.59 -7.15 -39.52
CA LYS A 8 34.85 -8.51 -39.01
C LYS A 8 35.60 -8.50 -37.68
N ALA A 9 36.56 -7.59 -37.50
CA ALA A 9 37.29 -7.42 -36.24
C ALA A 9 36.38 -6.92 -35.11
N ALA A 10 35.51 -5.93 -35.38
CA ALA A 10 34.56 -5.41 -34.40
C ALA A 10 33.54 -6.47 -33.94
N VAL A 11 32.97 -7.24 -34.88
CA VAL A 11 32.04 -8.35 -34.57
C VAL A 11 32.74 -9.43 -33.75
N LYS A 12 34.00 -9.76 -34.07
CA LYS A 12 34.81 -10.72 -33.29
C LYS A 12 35.05 -10.22 -31.86
N GLN A 13 35.32 -8.92 -31.68
CA GLN A 13 35.53 -8.31 -30.37
C GLN A 13 34.24 -8.29 -29.54
N LEU A 14 33.09 -7.99 -30.16
CA LEU A 14 31.79 -8.01 -29.49
C LEU A 14 31.42 -9.43 -29.03
N ARG A 15 31.60 -10.44 -29.89
CA ARG A 15 31.37 -11.85 -29.55
C ARG A 15 32.25 -12.31 -28.39
N ALA A 16 33.51 -11.87 -28.36
CA ALA A 16 34.42 -12.18 -27.25
C ALA A 16 33.94 -11.56 -25.93
N ARG A 17 33.48 -10.30 -25.94
CA ARG A 17 32.90 -9.64 -24.76
C ARG A 17 31.64 -10.35 -24.27
N LEU A 18 30.74 -10.72 -25.17
CA LEU A 18 29.52 -11.47 -24.83
C LEU A 18 29.84 -12.82 -24.20
N MET A 19 30.78 -13.59 -24.79
CA MET A 19 31.20 -14.88 -24.23
C MET A 19 31.87 -14.74 -22.85
N ALA A 20 32.62 -13.66 -22.61
CA ALA A 20 33.18 -13.35 -21.30
C ALA A 20 32.08 -13.06 -20.26
N GLN A 21 31.04 -12.31 -20.63
CA GLN A 21 29.87 -12.07 -19.77
C GLN A 21 29.09 -13.38 -19.49
N VAL A 22 28.87 -14.22 -20.49
CA VAL A 22 28.24 -15.55 -20.32
C VAL A 22 29.05 -16.43 -19.36
N LYS A 23 30.39 -16.44 -19.48
CA LYS A 23 31.27 -17.17 -18.57
C LYS A 23 31.19 -16.63 -17.13
N LYS A 24 31.14 -15.31 -16.96
CA LYS A 24 30.94 -14.67 -15.66
C LYS A 24 29.59 -15.05 -15.04
N LEU A 25 28.51 -15.05 -15.82
CA LEU A 25 27.18 -15.47 -15.37
C LEU A 25 27.14 -16.96 -14.99
N LYS A 26 27.84 -17.83 -15.74
CA LYS A 26 27.97 -19.25 -15.38
C LYS A 26 28.69 -19.41 -14.03
N GLY A 27 29.81 -18.71 -13.83
CA GLY A 27 30.51 -18.71 -12.54
C GLY A 27 29.65 -18.20 -11.38
N LEU A 28 28.75 -17.23 -11.62
CA LEU A 28 27.79 -16.78 -10.61
C LEU A 28 26.71 -17.84 -10.30
N LYS A 29 26.24 -18.60 -11.30
CA LYS A 29 25.33 -19.74 -11.09
C LYS A 29 26.02 -20.83 -10.26
N ASP A 30 27.25 -21.16 -10.59
CA ASP A 30 28.05 -22.16 -9.87
C ASP A 30 28.29 -21.71 -8.42
N ARG A 31 28.63 -20.42 -8.20
CA ARG A 31 28.78 -19.84 -6.86
C ARG A 31 27.47 -19.83 -6.06
N ARG A 32 26.34 -19.51 -6.71
CA ARG A 32 25.02 -19.57 -6.08
C ARG A 32 24.69 -21.00 -5.64
N GLN A 33 24.97 -21.99 -6.48
CA GLN A 33 24.75 -23.40 -6.13
C GLN A 33 25.62 -23.82 -4.94
N ALA A 34 26.90 -23.43 -4.93
CA ALA A 34 27.80 -23.69 -3.81
C ALA A 34 27.29 -23.08 -2.49
N LEU A 35 26.78 -21.84 -2.51
CA LEU A 35 26.17 -21.20 -1.33
C LEU A 35 24.90 -21.91 -0.85
N LEU A 36 24.08 -22.43 -1.77
CA LEU A 36 22.90 -23.22 -1.42
C LEU A 36 23.29 -24.54 -0.75
N ASP A 37 24.33 -25.19 -1.25
CA ASP A 37 24.85 -26.43 -0.67
C ASP A 37 25.48 -26.15 0.71
N GLU A 38 26.21 -25.05 0.88
CA GLU A 38 26.75 -24.61 2.18
C GLU A 38 25.64 -24.32 3.20
N ASN A 39 24.61 -23.55 2.82
CA ASN A 39 23.46 -23.28 3.68
C ASN A 39 22.71 -24.56 4.08
N ARG A 40 22.64 -25.54 3.18
CA ARG A 40 22.04 -26.84 3.47
C ARG A 40 22.84 -27.61 4.51
N GLU A 41 24.18 -27.64 4.40
CA GLU A 41 25.05 -28.28 5.38
C GLU A 41 24.95 -27.58 6.76
N LEU A 42 24.91 -26.24 6.78
CA LEU A 42 24.70 -25.48 8.02
C LEU A 42 23.35 -25.82 8.67
N THR A 43 22.29 -25.94 7.89
CA THR A 43 20.95 -26.33 8.38
C THR A 43 20.97 -27.72 9.01
N ILE A 44 21.64 -28.68 8.36
CA ILE A 44 21.81 -30.05 8.89
C ILE A 44 22.61 -30.03 10.19
N ALA A 45 23.68 -29.24 10.26
CA ALA A 45 24.52 -29.11 11.45
C ALA A 45 23.75 -28.51 12.64
N ILE A 46 22.91 -27.49 12.41
CA ILE A 46 22.06 -26.87 13.43
C ILE A 46 21.03 -27.89 13.96
N ALA A 47 20.33 -28.60 13.07
CA ALA A 47 19.35 -29.61 13.48
C ALA A 47 20.00 -30.75 14.30
N LYS A 48 21.19 -31.20 13.91
CA LYS A 48 21.96 -32.20 14.66
C LYS A 48 22.32 -31.71 16.07
N LYS A 49 22.72 -30.44 16.22
CA LYS A 49 22.99 -29.83 17.54
C LYS A 49 21.73 -29.75 18.41
N ARG A 50 20.54 -29.65 17.81
CA ARG A 50 19.25 -29.60 18.51
C ARG A 50 18.65 -30.98 18.82
N GLY A 51 19.29 -32.08 18.41
CA GLY A 51 18.72 -33.42 18.54
C GLY A 51 17.55 -33.71 17.58
N GLU A 52 17.36 -32.86 16.55
CA GLU A 52 16.30 -33.01 15.56
C GLU A 52 16.78 -33.91 14.40
N THR A 53 16.02 -34.95 14.06
CA THR A 53 16.29 -35.81 12.90
C THR A 53 15.62 -35.27 11.64
N LEU A 54 16.31 -34.44 10.88
CA LEU A 54 15.84 -34.00 9.56
C LEU A 54 15.98 -35.11 8.51
N HIS A 55 14.86 -35.70 8.09
CA HIS A 55 14.80 -36.60 6.93
C HIS A 55 14.83 -35.79 5.63
N VAL A 56 16.02 -35.37 5.19
CA VAL A 56 16.18 -34.71 3.89
C VAL A 56 16.24 -35.78 2.80
N LYS A 57 15.12 -36.00 2.10
CA LYS A 57 15.13 -36.81 0.87
C LYS A 57 16.11 -36.19 -0.13
N LYS A 58 17.19 -36.90 -0.48
CA LYS A 58 18.05 -36.50 -1.60
C LYS A 58 17.19 -36.48 -2.89
N PRO A 59 17.29 -35.43 -3.72
CA PRO A 59 16.71 -35.50 -5.06
C PRO A 59 17.44 -36.60 -5.82
N THR A 60 16.77 -37.72 -6.06
CA THR A 60 17.30 -38.83 -6.85
C THR A 60 17.49 -38.36 -8.28
N GLY A 61 18.72 -38.50 -8.79
CA GLY A 61 19.14 -38.02 -10.10
C GLY A 61 18.22 -38.50 -11.22
N PHE A 62 17.91 -37.58 -12.13
CA PHE A 62 17.14 -37.82 -13.33
C PHE A 62 17.96 -38.71 -14.28
N ARG A 63 17.67 -40.01 -14.32
CA ARG A 63 18.26 -40.94 -15.28
C ARG A 63 17.40 -40.95 -16.54
N ALA A 64 18.01 -40.62 -17.68
CA ALA A 64 17.37 -40.67 -18.98
C ALA A 64 17.18 -42.14 -19.43
N SER A 65 15.99 -42.69 -19.20
CA SER A 65 15.51 -43.87 -19.91
C SER A 65 14.07 -43.63 -20.32
N GLY A 66 13.81 -43.65 -21.62
CA GLY A 66 12.51 -43.40 -22.22
C GLY A 66 11.52 -44.49 -21.84
N THR A 67 10.69 -44.21 -20.83
CA THR A 67 9.33 -44.71 -20.67
C THR A 67 8.69 -43.86 -19.58
N ALA A 68 7.60 -43.18 -19.92
CA ALA A 68 6.93 -42.24 -19.01
C ALA A 68 6.39 -42.99 -17.78
N PRO A 69 6.78 -42.62 -16.55
CA PRO A 69 6.09 -43.10 -15.36
C PRO A 69 4.78 -42.31 -15.25
N SER A 70 3.65 -43.02 -15.29
CA SER A 70 2.37 -42.47 -14.88
C SER A 70 2.46 -42.11 -13.38
N TYR A 71 2.60 -40.81 -13.11
CA TYR A 71 2.43 -40.28 -11.76
C TYR A 71 0.98 -40.52 -11.33
N SER A 72 0.77 -41.40 -10.35
CA SER A 72 -0.56 -41.58 -9.77
C SER A 72 -0.96 -40.32 -9.00
N TYR A 73 -1.88 -39.58 -9.61
CA TYR A 73 -2.56 -38.39 -9.09
C TYR A 73 -3.49 -38.66 -7.88
N ALA A 74 -3.43 -39.86 -7.29
CA ALA A 74 -4.46 -40.37 -6.38
C ALA A 74 -4.42 -39.70 -4.99
N SER A 75 -3.24 -39.42 -4.44
CA SER A 75 -3.12 -38.93 -3.05
C SER A 75 -3.39 -37.43 -2.88
N ARG A 76 -3.19 -36.63 -3.95
CA ARG A 76 -3.48 -35.18 -3.92
C ARG A 76 -4.96 -34.90 -4.22
N LYS A 77 -5.61 -35.68 -5.11
CA LYS A 77 -7.06 -35.59 -5.36
C LYS A 77 -7.90 -35.94 -4.13
N GLN A 78 -7.50 -36.93 -3.34
CA GLN A 78 -8.24 -37.31 -2.12
C GLN A 78 -8.20 -36.21 -1.06
N ARG A 79 -7.07 -35.53 -0.85
CA ARG A 79 -6.99 -34.43 0.11
C ARG A 79 -7.75 -33.18 -0.34
N THR A 80 -7.72 -32.86 -1.65
CA THR A 80 -8.51 -31.74 -2.18
C THR A 80 -10.01 -32.03 -2.23
N SER A 81 -10.42 -33.29 -2.48
CA SER A 81 -11.86 -33.64 -2.48
C SER A 81 -12.42 -33.59 -1.06
N VAL A 82 -11.72 -34.15 -0.07
CA VAL A 82 -12.15 -34.09 1.34
C VAL A 82 -12.25 -32.65 1.84
N HIS A 83 -11.37 -31.75 1.39
CA HIS A 83 -11.48 -30.33 1.73
C HIS A 83 -12.66 -29.64 1.03
N MET A 84 -12.89 -29.93 -0.25
CA MET A 84 -14.02 -29.39 -1.01
C MET A 84 -15.37 -29.90 -0.50
N ASP A 85 -15.46 -31.15 -0.05
CA ASP A 85 -16.68 -31.72 0.52
C ASP A 85 -17.01 -31.09 1.87
N LYS A 86 -16.01 -30.75 2.68
CA LYS A 86 -16.19 -29.96 3.92
C LYS A 86 -16.70 -28.54 3.65
N ILE A 87 -16.19 -27.89 2.60
CA ILE A 87 -16.65 -26.55 2.19
C ILE A 87 -18.12 -26.61 1.72
N LYS A 88 -18.47 -27.61 0.89
CA LYS A 88 -19.86 -27.81 0.42
C LYS A 88 -20.82 -28.10 1.57
N ALA A 89 -20.41 -28.93 2.54
CA ALA A 89 -21.21 -29.22 3.72
C ALA A 89 -21.48 -27.97 4.57
N LYS A 90 -20.44 -27.15 4.81
CA LYS A 90 -20.58 -25.89 5.56
C LYS A 90 -21.51 -24.89 4.86
N LYS A 91 -21.37 -24.75 3.54
CA LYS A 91 -22.26 -23.89 2.73
C LYS A 91 -23.71 -24.37 2.77
N ALA A 92 -23.94 -25.68 2.72
CA ALA A 92 -25.29 -26.24 2.83
C ALA A 92 -25.93 -26.01 4.21
N GLU A 93 -25.15 -25.99 5.30
CA GLU A 93 -25.66 -25.62 6.63
C GLU A 93 -26.02 -24.13 6.71
N GLU A 94 -25.18 -23.25 6.15
CA GLU A 94 -25.46 -21.80 6.09
C GLU A 94 -26.73 -21.50 5.28
N ASP A 95 -26.91 -22.16 4.14
CA ASP A 95 -28.10 -21.99 3.31
C ASP A 95 -29.37 -22.49 4.02
N LYS A 96 -29.28 -23.60 4.77
CA LYS A 96 -30.38 -24.08 5.64
C LYS A 96 -30.71 -23.09 6.75
N ALA A 97 -29.70 -22.47 7.37
CA ALA A 97 -29.90 -21.46 8.41
C ALA A 97 -30.60 -20.22 7.85
N LYS A 98 -30.15 -19.72 6.69
CA LYS A 98 -30.79 -18.59 5.98
C LYS A 98 -32.23 -18.89 5.58
N ALA A 99 -32.50 -20.08 5.06
CA ALA A 99 -33.86 -20.50 4.72
C ALA A 99 -34.78 -20.54 5.95
N LYS A 100 -34.28 -21.05 7.09
CA LYS A 100 -35.03 -21.10 8.35
C LYS A 100 -35.32 -19.69 8.90
N GLN A 101 -34.37 -18.77 8.78
CA GLN A 101 -34.57 -17.36 9.15
C GLN A 101 -35.64 -16.70 8.28
N LYS A 102 -35.55 -16.84 6.96
CA LYS A 102 -36.53 -16.28 6.02
C LYS A 102 -37.95 -16.83 6.27
N ALA A 103 -38.08 -18.11 6.60
CA ALA A 103 -39.37 -18.71 6.96
C ALA A 103 -39.93 -18.15 8.28
N ARG A 104 -39.07 -17.80 9.25
CA ARG A 104 -39.49 -17.12 10.49
C ARG A 104 -40.00 -15.72 10.22
N GLU A 105 -39.31 -14.96 9.38
CA GLU A 105 -39.70 -13.59 8.99
C GLU A 105 -41.04 -13.59 8.24
N GLN A 106 -41.23 -14.53 7.31
CA GLN A 106 -42.51 -14.66 6.58
C GLN A 106 -43.68 -15.04 7.50
N ARG A 107 -43.46 -15.87 8.53
CA ARG A 107 -44.48 -16.18 9.53
C ARG A 107 -44.79 -15.00 10.45
N ALA A 108 -43.81 -14.16 10.75
CA ALA A 108 -44.01 -12.96 11.55
C ALA A 108 -44.86 -11.91 10.82
N PHE A 109 -44.77 -11.86 9.48
CA PHE A 109 -45.55 -10.90 8.66
C PHE A 109 -46.91 -11.42 8.18
N GLY A 110 -47.16 -12.73 8.15
CA GLY A 110 -48.38 -13.32 7.60
C GLY A 110 -49.61 -13.38 8.54
N GLY A 111 -49.51 -12.90 9.78
CA GLY A 111 -50.58 -13.07 10.80
C GLY A 111 -51.74 -12.05 10.76
N GLY A 112 -51.70 -11.05 9.87
CA GLY A 112 -52.66 -9.94 9.85
C GLY A 112 -53.73 -10.05 8.77
N GLY A 113 -54.47 -11.16 8.71
CA GLY A 113 -55.61 -11.30 7.80
C GLY A 113 -56.85 -10.55 8.31
N VAL A 114 -56.96 -9.26 8.00
CA VAL A 114 -58.19 -8.47 8.23
C VAL A 114 -59.23 -8.87 7.19
N LYS A 115 -60.36 -9.44 7.66
CA LYS A 115 -61.55 -9.67 6.83
C LYS A 115 -62.12 -8.33 6.35
N ALA A 116 -62.01 -8.04 5.06
CA ALA A 116 -62.68 -6.91 4.42
C ALA A 116 -64.14 -7.28 4.12
N ALA A 117 -65.08 -6.61 4.78
CA ALA A 117 -66.50 -6.60 4.43
C ALA A 117 -66.76 -5.52 3.37
N ALA A 118 -67.48 -5.89 2.32
CA ALA A 118 -67.88 -5.02 1.23
C ALA A 118 -68.97 -4.01 1.66
N SER A 119 -68.86 -2.75 1.23
CA SER A 119 -70.00 -1.85 1.06
C SER A 119 -69.66 -0.75 0.03
N GLY A 120 -70.66 -0.43 -0.80
CA GLY A 120 -70.55 0.37 -2.03
C GLY A 120 -70.60 1.90 -1.83
N PRO A 121 -70.73 2.66 -2.93
CA PRO A 121 -70.41 4.09 -2.97
C PRO A 121 -71.65 5.00 -2.82
N GLY A 122 -71.48 6.17 -2.20
CA GLY A 122 -72.50 7.24 -2.24
C GLY A 122 -72.24 8.46 -1.34
N SER A 123 -71.67 9.51 -1.96
CA SER A 123 -71.96 10.95 -1.80
C SER A 123 -71.68 11.74 -0.49
N PRO A 124 -71.52 13.09 -0.59
CA PRO A 124 -70.71 13.87 0.34
C PRO A 124 -71.47 14.85 1.27
N LEU A 125 -70.79 15.15 2.39
CA LEU A 125 -70.70 16.40 3.16
C LEU A 125 -71.93 17.31 3.32
N ALA A 126 -72.43 17.41 4.56
CA ALA A 126 -73.08 18.61 5.09
C ALA A 126 -72.82 18.79 6.61
N ALA A 127 -72.97 20.03 7.04
CA ALA A 127 -72.40 20.71 8.21
C ALA A 127 -73.04 20.43 9.61
N ALA A 128 -72.27 20.87 10.63
CA ALA A 128 -72.66 21.58 11.87
C ALA A 128 -73.33 20.85 13.08
N SER A 129 -72.59 20.82 14.20
CA SER A 129 -72.88 21.27 15.60
C SER A 129 -74.27 21.08 16.28
N PRO A 130 -74.40 21.25 17.62
CA PRO A 130 -73.58 20.76 18.75
C PRO A 130 -74.43 20.25 19.97
N ALA A 131 -73.72 19.81 21.02
CA ALA A 131 -74.11 19.79 22.44
C ALA A 131 -75.13 18.75 22.96
N LYS A 132 -74.71 17.96 23.97
CA LYS A 132 -75.22 18.05 25.35
C LYS A 132 -74.49 17.10 26.32
N LYS A 133 -74.28 17.66 27.52
CA LYS A 133 -73.72 17.08 28.74
C LYS A 133 -74.47 15.83 29.21
N ARG A 134 -73.78 14.88 29.85
CA ARG A 134 -74.30 14.23 31.06
C ARG A 134 -73.20 13.61 31.95
N PHE A 135 -73.31 13.97 33.22
CA PHE A 135 -72.65 13.48 34.42
C PHE A 135 -72.91 11.98 34.66
N THR A 136 -71.94 11.26 35.23
CA THR A 136 -72.15 10.29 36.33
C THR A 136 -70.84 10.02 37.09
N LEU A 137 -70.90 10.20 38.42
CA LEU A 137 -69.94 9.80 39.45
C LEU A 137 -69.99 8.28 39.75
N ASN A 138 -69.10 7.85 40.67
CA ASN A 138 -69.10 6.63 41.52
C ASN A 138 -68.39 5.37 40.98
N ARG A 139 -67.67 4.57 41.79
CA ARG A 139 -67.25 4.58 43.21
C ARG A 139 -66.18 3.49 43.40
N THR A 140 -65.43 3.61 44.50
CA THR A 140 -64.41 2.72 45.09
C THR A 140 -64.83 1.28 45.43
N SER A 141 -63.87 0.33 45.39
CA SER A 141 -63.65 -0.83 46.32
C SER A 141 -62.54 -1.74 45.74
N SER A 142 -61.35 -1.95 46.34
CA SER A 142 -60.95 -2.70 47.56
C SER A 142 -60.98 -4.25 47.49
N SER A 143 -59.82 -4.84 47.77
CA SER A 143 -59.52 -6.15 48.41
C SER A 143 -59.60 -7.46 47.59
N GLY A 144 -58.63 -8.36 47.85
CA GLY A 144 -58.74 -9.77 47.48
C GLY A 144 -57.41 -10.54 47.34
N SER A 145 -56.76 -10.88 48.45
CA SER A 145 -55.67 -11.87 48.57
C SER A 145 -56.12 -13.30 48.21
N LYS A 146 -55.22 -14.15 47.68
CA LYS A 146 -55.27 -15.61 47.91
C LYS A 146 -53.91 -16.29 47.73
N SER A 147 -53.55 -17.04 48.77
CA SER A 147 -52.45 -17.97 48.96
C SER A 147 -52.63 -19.28 48.18
N GLY A 148 -51.53 -19.92 47.79
CA GLY A 148 -51.50 -21.31 47.32
C GLY A 148 -50.22 -22.01 47.79
N ALA A 149 -50.39 -22.99 48.68
CA ALA A 149 -49.36 -23.83 49.26
C ALA A 149 -49.01 -25.02 48.35
N GLY A 150 -47.78 -25.53 48.44
CA GLY A 150 -47.35 -26.79 47.83
C GLY A 150 -46.07 -27.28 48.51
N THR A 151 -46.14 -28.48 49.08
CA THR A 151 -45.22 -29.09 50.06
C THR A 151 -44.37 -30.22 49.45
N PHE A 152 -43.06 -30.25 49.81
CA PHE A 152 -42.10 -31.37 49.94
C PHE A 152 -41.71 -32.27 48.72
N PRO A 153 -40.57 -33.04 48.73
CA PRO A 153 -39.66 -33.31 49.85
C PRO A 153 -38.15 -33.09 49.64
N THR A 154 -37.50 -33.26 50.80
CA THR A 154 -36.11 -33.22 51.26
C THR A 154 -35.09 -34.16 50.59
N ALA A 155 -33.83 -33.73 50.53
CA ALA A 155 -32.66 -34.52 50.95
C ALA A 155 -31.42 -33.62 51.23
N SER A 156 -30.78 -33.86 52.37
CA SER A 156 -29.49 -33.36 52.89
C SER A 156 -28.31 -33.59 51.90
N SER A 157 -27.10 -33.01 51.99
CA SER A 157 -26.28 -32.54 53.11
C SER A 157 -24.97 -31.90 52.59
N LEU A 158 -24.38 -30.96 53.36
CA LEU A 158 -22.93 -30.58 53.49
C LEU A 158 -22.24 -29.92 52.26
N MET A 159 -21.43 -28.84 52.33
CA MET A 159 -20.59 -28.22 53.37
C MET A 159 -20.39 -26.70 53.15
N ALA A 160 -19.97 -26.02 54.22
CA ALA A 160 -19.53 -24.62 54.38
C ALA A 160 -18.34 -24.22 53.44
N ALA A 161 -17.88 -22.99 53.27
CA ALA A 161 -17.88 -21.78 54.11
C ALA A 161 -17.49 -20.51 53.29
N ALA A 162 -17.80 -19.33 53.86
CA ALA A 162 -17.06 -18.06 53.83
C ALA A 162 -16.90 -17.21 52.54
N SER A 163 -17.73 -16.15 52.47
CA SER A 163 -17.38 -14.78 52.01
C SER A 163 -16.57 -14.04 53.11
N PRO A 164 -16.01 -12.80 52.97
CA PRO A 164 -16.48 -11.63 52.18
C PRO A 164 -15.29 -10.90 51.46
N ALA A 165 -15.32 -9.71 50.84
CA ALA A 165 -16.18 -8.53 50.88
C ALA A 165 -15.98 -7.70 49.60
N LYS A 166 -17.05 -7.08 49.10
CA LYS A 166 -17.04 -6.05 48.04
C LYS A 166 -16.95 -4.66 48.67
N LYS A 167 -15.95 -3.85 48.30
CA LYS A 167 -15.92 -2.40 48.57
C LYS A 167 -16.57 -1.63 47.42
N ARG A 168 -17.60 -0.88 47.78
CA ARG A 168 -18.37 0.04 46.94
C ARG A 168 -17.79 1.45 47.18
N LEU A 169 -17.21 2.08 46.17
CA LEU A 169 -16.73 3.46 46.25
C LEU A 169 -17.83 4.40 45.73
N THR A 170 -18.31 5.27 46.61
CA THR A 170 -19.10 6.47 46.30
C THR A 170 -18.18 7.67 46.41
N LEU A 171 -18.06 8.49 45.37
CA LEU A 171 -17.39 9.79 45.42
C LEU A 171 -18.39 10.90 45.18
N ASN A 172 -18.35 11.86 46.11
CA ASN A 172 -19.24 12.97 46.28
C ASN A 172 -19.01 14.07 45.24
N ARG A 173 -20.13 14.67 44.86
CA ARG A 173 -20.29 15.91 44.12
C ARG A 173 -20.20 17.06 45.12
N THR A 174 -19.24 17.95 44.97
CA THR A 174 -19.22 19.24 45.67
C THR A 174 -19.42 20.38 44.67
N SER A 175 -20.40 21.21 44.99
CA SER A 175 -20.77 22.43 44.30
C SER A 175 -20.50 23.62 45.23
N SER A 176 -19.70 24.56 44.76
CA SER A 176 -19.64 25.97 45.18
C SER A 176 -18.99 26.71 43.99
N GLY A 177 -19.43 27.87 43.51
CA GLY A 177 -20.29 28.89 44.10
C GLY A 177 -19.55 30.23 44.01
N ALA A 178 -19.86 30.99 42.96
CA ALA A 178 -19.81 32.46 42.83
C ALA A 178 -18.49 33.25 42.97
N GLY A 179 -18.27 34.16 41.99
CA GLY A 179 -17.94 35.56 42.28
C GLY A 179 -16.62 36.10 41.71
N GLY A 180 -16.72 37.23 40.98
CA GLY A 180 -15.65 38.23 40.92
C GLY A 180 -15.14 38.60 39.53
N GLY A 181 -15.64 39.71 38.98
CA GLY A 181 -15.04 40.39 37.84
C GLY A 181 -13.72 41.08 38.19
N GLY A 182 -12.93 41.40 37.16
CA GLY A 182 -11.69 42.15 37.32
C GLY A 182 -11.00 42.37 35.98
N LEU A 183 -11.32 43.50 35.34
CA LEU A 183 -10.52 44.15 34.30
C LEU A 183 -9.08 44.33 34.80
N LEU A 184 -8.07 43.93 34.03
CA LEU A 184 -6.76 44.58 34.04
C LEU A 184 -5.96 44.20 32.79
N THR A 185 -5.79 45.20 31.95
CA THR A 185 -4.83 45.28 30.86
C THR A 185 -3.41 45.23 31.40
N GLU A 186 -2.57 44.33 30.93
CA GLU A 186 -1.12 44.57 30.93
C GLU A 186 -0.44 43.91 29.71
N LYS A 187 0.04 44.78 28.82
CA LYS A 187 1.02 44.45 27.78
C LYS A 187 2.34 44.14 28.46
N LYS A 188 2.91 42.97 28.24
CA LYS A 188 4.34 42.72 28.47
C LYS A 188 4.99 42.12 27.23
N LYS A 189 5.74 43.00 26.54
CA LYS A 189 6.84 42.63 25.65
C LYS A 189 7.88 41.87 26.46
N ILE A 190 8.25 40.66 26.05
CA ILE A 190 9.56 40.09 26.34
C ILE A 190 10.07 39.45 25.05
N GLY A 191 11.06 40.11 24.46
CA GLY A 191 11.92 39.51 23.46
C GLY A 191 13.00 38.65 24.13
N GLY A 192 13.47 37.64 23.43
CA GLY A 192 14.57 36.81 23.89
C GLY A 192 14.90 35.74 22.86
N ARG A 193 15.71 36.10 21.86
CA ARG A 193 16.37 35.15 20.97
C ARG A 193 17.46 34.44 21.79
N TYR A 194 17.40 33.12 21.85
CA TYR A 194 18.48 32.29 22.36
C TYR A 194 19.35 31.85 21.17
N PHE A 195 20.60 32.32 21.14
CA PHE A 195 21.70 31.74 20.35
C PHE A 195 22.72 31.18 21.35
N PRO A 196 23.19 29.93 21.21
CA PRO A 196 24.32 29.44 21.98
C PRO A 196 25.66 29.94 21.41
N PRO A 197 26.70 30.12 22.26
CA PRO A 197 27.97 30.72 21.88
C PRO A 197 29.00 29.70 21.37
N GLY A 198 29.74 30.13 20.34
CA GLY A 198 31.20 30.16 20.37
C GLY A 198 31.97 28.87 20.04
N LEU A 199 32.46 28.79 18.80
CA LEU A 199 33.83 28.34 18.52
C LEU A 199 34.46 29.31 17.50
N LYS A 200 35.47 30.03 17.99
CA LYS A 200 36.29 30.99 17.24
C LYS A 200 37.35 30.24 16.44
N GLY A 201 37.57 30.67 15.20
CA GLY A 201 38.73 30.33 14.38
C GLY A 201 38.77 31.29 13.20
N GLY A 202 39.32 32.49 13.42
CA GLY A 202 39.42 33.53 12.40
C GLY A 202 40.62 33.33 11.49
N VAL A 203 40.47 33.71 10.22
CA VAL A 203 41.54 34.26 9.39
C VAL A 203 40.96 35.40 8.58
N LYS A 204 41.81 36.41 8.39
CA LYS A 204 41.59 37.81 8.07
C LYS A 204 40.97 38.11 6.69
N GLU A 205 40.15 39.16 6.75
CA GLU A 205 40.01 40.30 5.84
C GLU A 205 41.06 40.44 4.72
N GLY A 206 40.52 40.78 3.54
CA GLY A 206 41.21 41.38 2.41
C GLY A 206 40.14 41.93 1.46
N GLU A 207 39.72 43.17 1.72
CA GLU A 207 39.08 44.04 0.74
C GLU A 207 40.12 44.49 -0.29
N GLU A 208 39.77 44.46 -1.58
CA GLU A 208 40.31 45.27 -2.69
C GLU A 208 39.37 44.99 -3.88
N GLU A 209 38.47 45.91 -4.23
CA GLU A 209 38.64 47.03 -5.17
C GLU A 209 38.77 46.60 -6.64
N GLU A 210 37.78 47.07 -7.41
CA GLU A 210 37.77 47.53 -8.81
C GLU A 210 38.39 46.73 -9.98
N ASP A 211 37.67 46.92 -11.10
CA ASP A 211 38.13 46.95 -12.48
C ASP A 211 38.39 45.66 -13.27
N GLY A 212 37.76 45.63 -14.44
CA GLY A 212 38.43 45.09 -15.63
C GLY A 212 37.57 44.23 -16.54
N ASP A 213 36.56 44.83 -17.15
CA ASP A 213 35.92 44.35 -18.37
C ASP A 213 36.97 44.26 -19.50
N ARG A 214 37.70 43.14 -19.61
CA ARG A 214 38.63 42.87 -20.71
C ARG A 214 37.96 42.05 -21.80
N LYS A 215 37.42 42.78 -22.78
CA LYS A 215 37.25 42.32 -24.16
C LYS A 215 38.56 41.71 -24.66
N MET A 216 38.53 40.45 -25.04
CA MET A 216 39.57 39.82 -25.86
C MET A 216 39.52 40.44 -27.27
N PRO A 217 40.60 41.05 -27.79
CA PRO A 217 40.66 41.39 -29.20
C PRO A 217 40.94 40.12 -30.01
N HIS A 218 40.06 39.84 -30.97
CA HIS A 218 40.37 38.98 -32.11
C HIS A 218 41.59 39.58 -32.84
N ASN A 219 42.64 38.78 -32.97
CA ASN A 219 43.78 39.07 -33.84
C ASN A 219 43.62 38.22 -35.12
N PRO A 220 43.22 38.78 -36.27
CA PRO A 220 43.06 38.04 -37.50
C PRO A 220 44.23 38.30 -38.47
N ASP A 221 45.48 38.26 -38.01
CA ASP A 221 46.63 38.40 -38.92
C ASP A 221 47.79 37.54 -38.40
N LEU A 222 48.06 36.44 -39.12
CA LEU A 222 49.35 35.74 -39.28
C LEU A 222 49.10 34.35 -39.89
N ILE A 223 48.72 34.32 -41.16
CA ILE A 223 48.92 33.14 -42.03
C ILE A 223 50.02 33.51 -43.02
N PRO A 224 51.17 32.83 -43.04
CA PRO A 224 52.22 33.11 -44.01
C PRO A 224 51.74 32.72 -45.43
N PRO A 225 52.17 33.45 -46.48
CA PRO A 225 51.85 33.09 -47.85
C PRO A 225 52.48 31.73 -48.21
N PRO A 226 51.77 30.86 -48.95
CA PRO A 226 52.36 29.63 -49.47
C PRO A 226 53.43 29.98 -50.50
N MET A 227 54.64 29.45 -50.28
CA MET A 227 55.74 29.48 -51.24
C MET A 227 55.32 28.78 -52.54
N ASP A 228 55.70 29.38 -53.67
CA ASP A 228 55.52 28.84 -55.02
C ASP A 228 56.16 27.46 -55.16
N ALA A 229 55.33 26.42 -55.27
CA ALA A 229 55.76 25.10 -55.66
C ALA A 229 55.98 25.05 -57.19
N PRO A 230 57.10 24.51 -57.67
CA PRO A 230 57.38 24.40 -59.10
C PRO A 230 56.34 23.51 -59.79
N ALA A 231 55.92 23.94 -60.98
CA ALA A 231 54.96 23.26 -61.85
C ALA A 231 55.39 21.80 -62.12
N ALA A 232 54.80 20.87 -61.38
CA ALA A 232 54.90 19.45 -61.64
C ALA A 232 54.03 19.10 -62.85
N ALA A 233 54.64 18.40 -63.80
CA ALA A 233 54.02 17.94 -65.04
C ALA A 233 52.68 17.23 -64.80
N ILE A 234 51.68 17.60 -65.61
CA ILE A 234 50.35 17.00 -65.63
C ILE A 234 50.51 15.51 -66.00
N PRO A 235 50.19 14.55 -65.10
CA PRO A 235 50.16 13.15 -65.48
C PRO A 235 49.02 12.90 -66.49
N PRO A 236 49.21 11.98 -67.45
CA PRO A 236 48.17 11.67 -68.44
C PRO A 236 46.86 11.24 -67.76
N PRO A 237 45.70 11.55 -68.37
CA PRO A 237 44.40 11.27 -67.79
C PRO A 237 44.28 9.79 -67.47
N ALA A 238 44.19 9.47 -66.18
CA ALA A 238 43.97 8.10 -65.72
C ALA A 238 42.70 7.55 -66.39
N PRO A 239 42.70 6.28 -66.85
CA PRO A 239 41.55 5.67 -67.47
C PRO A 239 40.33 5.82 -66.56
N LYS A 240 39.21 6.31 -67.12
CA LYS A 240 37.94 6.53 -66.41
C LYS A 240 37.61 5.27 -65.62
N ARG A 241 37.89 5.27 -64.31
CA ARG A 241 37.48 4.18 -63.42
C ARG A 241 35.97 4.07 -63.54
N PRO A 242 35.42 2.86 -63.74
CA PRO A 242 33.98 2.67 -63.70
C PRO A 242 33.47 3.30 -62.41
N SER A 243 32.48 4.19 -62.54
CA SER A 243 31.89 4.93 -61.44
C SER A 243 31.58 3.94 -60.32
N LEU A 244 32.36 3.98 -59.24
CA LEU A 244 32.10 3.16 -58.06
C LEU A 244 30.66 3.45 -57.66
N VAL A 245 29.81 2.43 -57.80
CA VAL A 245 28.46 2.44 -57.25
C VAL A 245 28.59 2.93 -55.81
N LYS A 246 28.01 4.09 -55.50
CA LYS A 246 27.99 4.64 -54.15
C LYS A 246 27.16 3.66 -53.31
N ILE A 247 27.83 2.72 -52.66
CA ILE A 247 27.20 1.84 -51.69
C ILE A 247 26.70 2.76 -50.57
N PRO A 248 25.38 2.78 -50.27
CA PRO A 248 24.84 3.59 -49.19
C PRO A 248 25.59 3.29 -47.89
N SER A 249 25.90 4.34 -47.14
CA SER A 249 26.68 4.23 -45.92
C SER A 249 25.88 3.48 -44.86
N VAL A 250 26.30 2.24 -44.54
CA VAL A 250 25.75 1.35 -43.50
C VAL A 250 25.87 1.94 -42.07
N ARG A 251 26.47 3.13 -41.93
CA ARG A 251 26.77 3.75 -40.64
C ARG A 251 25.52 4.08 -39.80
N GLY A 252 24.38 4.33 -40.44
CA GLY A 252 23.12 4.59 -39.75
C GLY A 252 22.51 3.33 -39.11
N GLU A 253 22.65 2.17 -39.77
CA GLU A 253 22.06 0.92 -39.29
C GLU A 253 22.79 0.39 -38.04
N GLU A 254 24.10 0.57 -37.94
CA GLU A 254 24.87 0.15 -36.76
C GLU A 254 24.47 0.94 -35.50
N GLU A 255 24.18 2.25 -35.65
CA GLU A 255 23.76 3.10 -34.53
C GLU A 255 22.35 2.73 -34.03
N GLU A 256 21.42 2.46 -34.95
CA GLU A 256 20.08 1.99 -34.61
C GLU A 256 20.09 0.63 -33.92
N VAL A 257 20.91 -0.31 -34.41
CA VAL A 257 21.08 -1.62 -33.77
C VAL A 257 21.66 -1.47 -32.36
N MET A 258 22.67 -0.62 -32.17
CA MET A 258 23.24 -0.36 -30.85
C MET A 258 22.22 0.26 -29.88
N LYS A 259 21.41 1.23 -30.35
CA LYS A 259 20.33 1.84 -29.56
C LYS A 259 19.25 0.82 -29.18
N LEU A 260 18.88 -0.05 -30.11
CA LEU A 260 17.92 -1.13 -29.86
C LEU A 260 18.47 -2.15 -28.85
N MET A 261 19.74 -2.52 -28.97
CA MET A 261 20.40 -3.43 -28.02
C MET A 261 20.46 -2.83 -26.61
N GLN A 262 20.85 -1.56 -26.45
CA GLN A 262 20.87 -0.86 -25.16
C GLN A 262 19.47 -0.76 -24.53
N THR A 263 18.47 -0.46 -25.36
CA THR A 263 17.06 -0.41 -24.92
C THR A 263 16.58 -1.79 -24.45
N THR A 264 16.96 -2.84 -25.18
CA THR A 264 16.60 -4.23 -24.85
C THR A 264 17.29 -4.71 -23.58
N GLU A 265 18.59 -4.40 -23.42
CA GLU A 265 19.36 -4.73 -22.23
C GLU A 265 18.78 -4.05 -20.98
N THR A 266 18.47 -2.76 -21.07
CA THR A 266 17.84 -2.00 -19.98
C THR A 266 16.49 -2.62 -19.57
N LYS A 267 15.65 -2.99 -20.55
CA LYS A 267 14.38 -3.67 -20.30
C LYS A 267 14.57 -5.02 -19.62
N LEU A 268 15.55 -5.82 -20.04
CA LEU A 268 15.86 -7.12 -19.43
C LEU A 268 16.38 -6.98 -18.00
N ILE A 269 17.23 -5.99 -17.72
CA ILE A 269 17.75 -5.70 -16.38
C ILE A 269 16.60 -5.33 -15.45
N ASN A 270 15.76 -4.36 -15.86
CA ASN A 270 14.64 -3.91 -15.03
C ASN A 270 13.59 -5.01 -14.83
N LEU A 271 13.34 -5.84 -15.84
CA LEU A 271 12.45 -6.99 -15.71
C LEU A 271 13.01 -8.05 -14.75
N THR A 272 14.30 -8.34 -14.84
CA THR A 272 14.95 -9.30 -13.93
C THR A 272 14.90 -8.78 -12.50
N GLY A 273 15.22 -7.50 -12.30
CA GLY A 273 15.17 -6.85 -10.99
C GLY A 273 13.76 -6.83 -10.39
N PHE A 274 12.76 -6.54 -11.21
CA PHE A 274 11.35 -6.62 -10.82
C PHE A 274 10.95 -8.01 -10.35
N ASN A 275 11.25 -9.05 -11.13
CA ASN A 275 10.92 -10.43 -10.77
C ASN A 275 11.63 -10.86 -9.48
N MET A 276 12.89 -10.49 -9.31
CA MET A 276 13.64 -10.80 -8.08
C MET A 276 13.01 -10.13 -6.85
N SER A 277 12.64 -8.86 -6.97
CA SER A 277 12.02 -8.12 -5.87
C SER A 277 10.60 -8.62 -5.56
N LYS A 278 9.81 -8.97 -6.58
CA LYS A 278 8.53 -9.66 -6.40
C LYS A 278 8.69 -10.98 -5.63
N MET A 279 9.63 -11.84 -6.03
CA MET A 279 9.89 -13.09 -5.32
C MET A 279 10.32 -12.84 -3.87
N LYS A 280 11.10 -11.79 -3.61
CA LYS A 280 11.49 -11.40 -2.25
C LYS A 280 10.27 -10.98 -1.42
N LEU A 281 9.35 -10.20 -1.98
CA LEU A 281 8.10 -9.82 -1.32
C LEU A 281 7.18 -11.02 -1.05
N GLU A 282 7.10 -11.96 -1.98
CA GLU A 282 6.34 -13.21 -1.77
C GLU A 282 6.93 -14.03 -0.62
N GLU A 283 8.25 -14.09 -0.51
CA GLU A 283 8.93 -14.78 0.59
C GLU A 283 8.74 -14.05 1.93
N ILE A 284 8.87 -12.72 1.96
CA ILE A 284 8.55 -11.90 3.15
C ILE A 284 7.11 -12.14 3.58
N ALA A 285 6.16 -12.12 2.65
CA ALA A 285 4.77 -12.38 2.96
C ALA A 285 4.57 -13.78 3.54
N ARG A 286 5.23 -14.80 2.98
CA ARG A 286 5.16 -16.18 3.49
C ARG A 286 5.69 -16.30 4.92
N LEU A 287 6.70 -15.50 5.29
CA LEU A 287 7.35 -15.54 6.60
C LEU A 287 6.62 -14.71 7.66
N HIS A 288 6.10 -13.54 7.29
CA HIS A 288 5.61 -12.55 8.25
C HIS A 288 4.09 -12.31 8.20
N LEU A 289 3.41 -12.84 7.18
CA LEU A 289 1.95 -12.76 7.06
C LEU A 289 1.37 -14.16 7.11
N SER A 290 0.65 -14.48 8.18
CA SER A 290 -0.11 -15.73 8.31
C SER A 290 -1.19 -15.86 7.22
N GLY A 291 -1.64 -14.71 6.68
CA GLY A 291 -2.67 -14.60 5.64
C GLY A 291 -4.09 -14.83 6.17
N GLY A 292 -4.24 -15.22 7.44
CA GLY A 292 -5.52 -15.54 8.05
C GLY A 292 -6.28 -14.30 8.51
N LEU A 293 -5.60 -13.33 9.12
CA LEU A 293 -6.25 -12.16 9.70
C LEU A 293 -6.69 -11.19 8.63
N MET A 294 -5.83 -10.95 7.63
CA MET A 294 -6.16 -10.01 6.55
C MET A 294 -7.24 -10.52 5.59
N SER A 295 -7.59 -11.81 5.65
CA SER A 295 -8.63 -12.42 4.82
C SER A 295 -10.04 -12.34 5.43
N LYS A 296 -10.19 -11.76 6.63
CA LYS A 296 -11.49 -11.62 7.29
C LYS A 296 -12.45 -10.73 6.50
N GLU A 297 -13.75 -10.99 6.67
CA GLU A 297 -14.81 -10.31 5.91
C GLU A 297 -14.84 -8.80 6.19
N GLU A 298 -14.60 -8.40 7.45
CA GLU A 298 -14.55 -6.99 7.85
C GLU A 298 -13.40 -6.20 7.20
N PHE A 299 -12.36 -6.87 6.69
CA PHE A 299 -11.21 -6.25 6.04
C PHE A 299 -11.25 -6.37 4.51
N GLN A 300 -12.39 -6.74 3.94
CA GLN A 300 -12.56 -6.76 2.49
C GLN A 300 -12.50 -5.35 1.90
N ASN A 301 -12.09 -5.29 0.63
CA ASN A 301 -12.02 -4.03 -0.10
C ASN A 301 -13.39 -3.36 -0.14
N PHE A 302 -13.45 -2.08 0.24
CA PHE A 302 -14.66 -1.27 0.08
C PHE A 302 -14.33 0.18 -0.26
N LYS A 303 -15.29 0.86 -0.88
CA LYS A 303 -15.18 2.26 -1.29
C LYS A 303 -16.53 2.93 -1.10
N LYS A 304 -16.66 3.72 -0.02
CA LYS A 304 -17.87 4.53 0.22
C LYS A 304 -17.85 5.81 -0.62
N THR A 305 -16.68 6.45 -0.73
CA THR A 305 -16.49 7.66 -1.55
C THR A 305 -15.24 7.62 -2.44
N SER A 306 -15.23 8.46 -3.47
CA SER A 306 -14.05 8.78 -4.29
C SER A 306 -13.68 10.26 -4.26
N VAL A 307 -14.43 11.08 -3.52
CA VAL A 307 -14.33 12.53 -3.59
C VAL A 307 -14.35 13.15 -2.20
N GLN A 308 -13.93 14.40 -2.11
CA GLN A 308 -14.03 15.25 -0.94
C GLN A 308 -15.49 15.74 -0.78
N GLU A 309 -16.41 14.86 -0.38
CA GLU A 309 -17.87 15.11 -0.39
C GLU A 309 -18.31 16.33 0.45
N ASP A 310 -17.61 16.62 1.55
CA ASP A 310 -17.94 17.73 2.46
C ASP A 310 -17.08 18.98 2.20
N SER A 311 -16.16 18.93 1.23
CA SER A 311 -15.31 20.06 0.90
C SER A 311 -16.11 21.14 0.16
N ASN A 312 -15.87 22.40 0.53
CA ASN A 312 -16.46 23.56 -0.13
C ASN A 312 -15.48 24.21 -1.11
N ALA A 313 -14.31 23.62 -1.31
CA ALA A 313 -13.26 24.13 -2.17
C ALA A 313 -13.72 24.19 -3.63
N LYS A 314 -13.68 25.40 -4.21
CA LYS A 314 -14.06 25.65 -5.60
C LYS A 314 -12.97 25.25 -6.58
N ASP A 315 -11.72 25.26 -6.13
CA ASP A 315 -10.55 24.90 -6.91
C ASP A 315 -9.50 24.17 -6.05
N ILE A 316 -8.38 23.81 -6.68
CA ILE A 316 -7.30 23.09 -6.00
C ILE A 316 -6.60 23.94 -4.94
N ASP A 317 -6.52 25.26 -5.11
CA ASP A 317 -5.79 26.12 -4.19
C ASP A 317 -6.62 26.33 -2.90
N GLU A 318 -7.94 26.51 -3.00
CA GLU A 318 -8.86 26.46 -1.85
C GLU A 318 -8.80 25.09 -1.15
N LEU A 319 -8.70 23.98 -1.90
CA LEU A 319 -8.58 22.64 -1.32
C LEU A 319 -7.27 22.45 -0.54
N PHE A 320 -6.18 23.11 -0.95
CA PHE A 320 -4.92 23.15 -0.21
C PHE A 320 -5.06 23.90 1.12
N VAL A 321 -5.79 25.01 1.15
CA VAL A 321 -6.07 25.76 2.38
C VAL A 321 -6.88 24.91 3.37
N GLU A 322 -7.91 24.21 2.89
CA GLU A 322 -8.66 23.26 3.71
C GLU A 322 -7.76 22.13 4.26
N ALA A 323 -6.91 21.54 3.41
CA ALA A 323 -5.98 20.49 3.80
C ALA A 323 -4.97 20.95 4.87
N GLU A 324 -4.48 22.18 4.78
CA GLU A 324 -3.59 22.79 5.77
C GLU A 324 -4.30 22.98 7.11
N GLY A 325 -5.56 23.45 7.10
CA GLY A 325 -6.38 23.60 8.30
C GLY A 325 -6.65 22.28 9.02
N VAL A 326 -6.89 21.19 8.28
CA VAL A 326 -7.19 19.87 8.87
C VAL A 326 -5.93 19.13 9.36
N LEU A 327 -4.75 19.46 8.85
CA LEU A 327 -3.51 18.73 9.14
C LEU A 327 -3.22 18.51 10.65
N PRO A 328 -3.39 19.50 11.56
CA PRO A 328 -3.18 19.28 12.99
C PRO A 328 -4.17 18.30 13.62
N VAL A 329 -5.46 18.38 13.25
CA VAL A 329 -6.51 17.48 13.73
C VAL A 329 -6.27 16.08 13.22
N PHE A 330 -5.89 15.94 11.94
CA PHE A 330 -5.50 14.65 11.37
C PHE A 330 -4.32 14.03 12.12
N LYS A 331 -3.25 14.81 12.39
CA LYS A 331 -2.08 14.34 13.13
C LYS A 331 -2.43 13.81 14.51
N GLN A 332 -3.19 14.58 15.28
CA GLN A 332 -3.63 14.16 16.61
C GLN A 332 -4.50 12.90 16.54
N THR A 333 -5.43 12.85 15.58
CA THR A 333 -6.32 11.70 15.38
C THR A 333 -5.53 10.42 15.13
N MET A 334 -4.54 10.46 14.24
CA MET A 334 -3.72 9.29 13.91
C MET A 334 -2.84 8.85 15.09
N ARG A 335 -2.28 9.79 15.86
CA ARG A 335 -1.55 9.48 17.11
C ARG A 335 -2.44 8.73 18.09
N ASN A 336 -3.64 9.24 18.36
CA ASN A 336 -4.60 8.60 19.27
C ASN A 336 -4.97 7.18 18.83
N ILE A 337 -5.06 6.93 17.51
CA ILE A 337 -5.37 5.60 16.96
C ILE A 337 -4.22 4.62 17.21
N VAL A 338 -2.98 5.05 16.93
CA VAL A 338 -1.77 4.22 17.13
C VAL A 338 -1.59 3.89 18.61
N GLU A 339 -1.74 4.88 19.50
CA GLU A 339 -1.69 4.68 20.95
C GLU A 339 -2.79 3.73 21.46
N ALA A 340 -4.02 3.85 20.91
CA ALA A 340 -5.14 3.02 21.32
C ALA A 340 -4.98 1.52 20.95
N VAL A 341 -4.09 1.20 20.01
CA VAL A 341 -3.71 -0.19 19.69
C VAL A 341 -2.41 -0.61 20.41
N SER A 342 -2.03 0.12 21.46
CA SER A 342 -0.83 -0.13 22.27
C SER A 342 0.48 -0.05 21.49
N LEU A 343 0.52 0.79 20.46
CA LEU A 343 1.74 1.12 19.72
C LEU A 343 2.21 2.53 20.13
N SER A 344 3.52 2.71 20.21
CA SER A 344 4.11 4.03 20.43
C SER A 344 4.35 4.70 19.07
N PRO A 345 3.75 5.87 18.78
CA PRO A 345 3.82 6.49 17.45
C PRO A 345 5.23 6.97 17.08
N ASP A 346 6.06 7.30 18.07
CA ASP A 346 7.40 7.86 17.88
C ASP A 346 8.52 6.81 18.03
N ASP A 347 8.17 5.54 18.28
CA ASP A 347 9.15 4.45 18.32
C ASP A 347 9.71 4.19 16.92
N LEU A 348 11.01 3.86 16.86
CA LEU A 348 11.64 3.43 15.62
C LEU A 348 11.10 2.06 15.22
N VAL A 349 10.78 1.92 13.92
CA VAL A 349 10.38 0.63 13.36
C VAL A 349 11.56 -0.32 13.37
N THR A 350 11.35 -1.55 13.79
CA THR A 350 12.37 -2.60 13.67
C THR A 350 11.96 -3.69 12.66
N VAL A 351 12.96 -4.24 11.99
CA VAL A 351 12.89 -5.40 11.10
C VAL A 351 13.81 -6.45 11.71
N ASP A 352 13.21 -7.55 12.18
CA ASP A 352 13.91 -8.63 12.87
C ASP A 352 14.82 -8.14 14.03
N GLY A 353 14.32 -7.15 14.79
CA GLY A 353 15.01 -6.54 15.93
C GLY A 353 16.09 -5.51 15.56
N THR A 354 16.29 -5.22 14.28
CA THR A 354 17.20 -4.17 13.80
C THR A 354 16.39 -2.96 13.36
N ALA A 355 16.81 -1.74 13.76
CA ALA A 355 16.14 -0.52 13.30
C ALA A 355 16.10 -0.46 11.77
N LEU A 356 14.94 -0.12 11.22
CA LEU A 356 14.74 0.02 9.78
C LEU A 356 15.74 1.04 9.22
N HIS A 357 16.39 0.71 8.10
CA HIS A 357 17.47 1.52 7.51
C HIS A 357 17.09 2.98 7.23
N SER A 358 15.80 3.26 7.03
CA SER A 358 15.29 4.61 6.77
C SER A 358 15.10 5.47 8.03
N GLY A 359 15.22 4.89 9.24
CA GLY A 359 14.99 5.60 10.50
C GLY A 359 13.53 6.04 10.71
N GLU A 360 12.59 5.35 10.06
CA GLU A 360 11.17 5.66 10.16
C GLU A 360 10.61 5.29 11.53
N THR A 361 9.63 6.06 12.00
CA THR A 361 8.87 5.75 13.20
C THR A 361 7.63 4.95 12.87
N VAL A 362 6.99 4.35 13.88
CA VAL A 362 5.72 3.62 13.72
C VAL A 362 4.67 4.47 13.02
N LEU A 363 4.61 5.78 13.32
CA LEU A 363 3.73 6.73 12.65
C LEU A 363 4.53 7.84 11.99
N THR A 364 4.61 7.80 10.65
CA THR A 364 5.28 8.83 9.85
C THR A 364 4.26 9.72 9.13
N PHE A 365 4.32 11.02 9.41
CA PHE A 365 3.56 12.02 8.66
C PHE A 365 4.35 12.52 7.45
N ALA A 366 3.74 12.48 6.28
CA ALA A 366 4.31 13.14 5.12
C ALA A 366 3.90 14.62 5.08
N PRO A 367 4.72 15.49 4.48
CA PRO A 367 4.28 16.86 4.18
C PRO A 367 3.07 16.84 3.24
N LEU A 368 2.35 17.95 3.20
CA LEU A 368 1.30 18.17 2.21
C LEU A 368 1.83 17.85 0.81
N LYS A 369 0.99 17.20 0.01
CA LYS A 369 1.38 16.80 -1.34
C LYS A 369 1.81 18.04 -2.14
N GLY A 370 3.01 18.02 -2.73
CA GLY A 370 3.50 19.15 -3.49
C GLY A 370 2.56 19.55 -4.64
N ALA A 371 2.27 20.85 -4.78
CA ALA A 371 1.28 21.38 -5.71
C ALA A 371 1.48 20.90 -7.16
N LYS A 372 2.73 20.86 -7.65
CA LYS A 372 3.04 20.34 -9.00
C LYS A 372 2.58 18.88 -9.17
N ARG A 373 2.86 18.02 -8.18
CA ARG A 373 2.46 16.61 -8.25
C ARG A 373 0.96 16.43 -8.07
N ALA A 374 0.31 17.26 -7.24
CA ALA A 374 -1.13 17.27 -7.09
C ALA A 374 -1.83 17.65 -8.41
N LYS A 375 -1.41 18.73 -9.07
CA LYS A 375 -1.91 19.14 -10.40
C LYS A 375 -1.69 18.07 -11.47
N GLN A 376 -0.51 17.45 -11.48
CA GLN A 376 -0.21 16.36 -12.40
C GLN A 376 -1.14 15.15 -12.15
N LYS A 377 -1.29 14.72 -10.90
CA LYS A 377 -2.17 13.59 -10.53
C LYS A 377 -3.63 13.89 -10.87
N MET A 378 -4.08 15.12 -10.61
CA MET A 378 -5.43 15.57 -10.95
C MET A 378 -5.70 15.48 -12.45
N LYS A 379 -4.73 15.89 -13.27
CA LYS A 379 -4.83 15.79 -14.73
C LYS A 379 -4.83 14.33 -15.20
N ASP A 380 -3.90 13.54 -14.71
CA ASP A 380 -3.66 12.17 -15.19
C ASP A 380 -4.73 11.19 -14.71
N ASP A 381 -5.12 11.27 -13.44
CA ASP A 381 -5.96 10.25 -12.78
C ASP A 381 -7.43 10.69 -12.68
N TYR A 382 -7.71 12.00 -12.70
CA TYR A 382 -9.01 12.56 -12.32
C TYR A 382 -9.61 13.54 -13.33
N GLU A 383 -9.09 13.60 -14.56
CA GLU A 383 -9.62 14.47 -15.63
C GLU A 383 -9.74 15.95 -15.22
N GLY A 384 -8.85 16.43 -14.34
CA GLY A 384 -8.88 17.80 -13.83
C GLY A 384 -9.82 18.04 -12.63
N LYS A 385 -10.50 17.03 -12.10
CA LYS A 385 -11.42 17.15 -10.96
C LYS A 385 -10.65 17.20 -9.64
N HIS A 386 -10.52 18.38 -9.03
CA HIS A 386 -9.73 18.59 -7.80
C HIS A 386 -10.28 17.86 -6.58
N LEU A 387 -11.61 17.76 -6.44
CA LEU A 387 -12.25 17.05 -5.32
C LEU A 387 -11.97 15.54 -5.31
N CYS A 388 -11.41 14.97 -6.37
CA CYS A 388 -10.96 13.57 -6.38
C CYS A 388 -9.57 13.37 -5.76
N LEU A 389 -8.85 14.45 -5.39
CA LEU A 389 -7.56 14.37 -4.70
C LEU A 389 -7.76 14.06 -3.21
N LEU A 390 -7.59 12.78 -2.86
CA LEU A 390 -7.76 12.28 -1.49
C LEU A 390 -6.44 12.12 -0.71
N ASP A 391 -5.30 12.43 -1.34
CA ASP A 391 -3.95 12.21 -0.78
C ASP A 391 -3.15 13.51 -0.60
N LEU A 392 -3.83 14.62 -0.36
CA LEU A 392 -3.21 15.90 0.03
C LEU A 392 -2.62 15.81 1.44
N VAL A 393 -3.44 15.39 2.40
CA VAL A 393 -3.06 15.02 3.77
C VAL A 393 -2.85 13.52 3.82
N ARG A 394 -1.69 13.07 4.33
CA ARG A 394 -1.34 11.65 4.35
C ARG A 394 -0.33 11.26 5.43
N CYS A 395 -0.45 10.03 5.91
CA CYS A 395 0.55 9.39 6.79
C CYS A 395 0.77 7.92 6.43
N SER A 396 1.84 7.35 6.98
CA SER A 396 2.11 5.91 6.99
C SER A 396 2.13 5.41 8.42
N ILE A 397 1.50 4.26 8.67
CA ILE A 397 1.61 3.49 9.90
C ILE A 397 2.38 2.21 9.56
N ILE A 398 3.53 2.02 10.17
CA ILE A 398 4.42 0.89 9.88
C ILE A 398 4.46 0.00 11.13
N VAL A 399 4.09 -1.26 10.95
CA VAL A 399 3.96 -2.23 12.05
C VAL A 399 4.72 -3.51 11.73
N GLU A 400 5.06 -4.28 12.75
CA GLU A 400 5.91 -5.47 12.62
C GLU A 400 5.09 -6.72 12.29
N THR A 401 3.90 -6.86 12.91
CA THR A 401 3.11 -8.10 12.84
C THR A 401 1.75 -7.92 12.17
N GLU A 402 1.18 -9.01 11.67
CA GLU A 402 -0.16 -9.00 11.05
C GLU A 402 -1.26 -8.65 12.06
N GLU A 403 -1.09 -9.00 13.33
CA GLU A 403 -2.02 -8.66 14.42
C GLU A 403 -2.08 -7.15 14.64
N GLN A 404 -0.95 -6.47 14.56
CA GLN A 404 -0.89 -5.02 14.68
C GLN A 404 -1.59 -4.34 13.48
N ILE A 405 -1.42 -4.87 12.26
CA ILE A 405 -2.17 -4.41 11.08
C ILE A 405 -3.67 -4.54 11.33
N ALA A 406 -4.13 -5.73 11.75
CA ALA A 406 -5.53 -5.98 12.04
C ALA A 406 -6.06 -5.07 13.16
N GLY A 407 -5.27 -4.82 14.20
CA GLY A 407 -5.60 -3.90 15.30
C GLY A 407 -5.83 -2.46 14.82
N VAL A 408 -4.93 -1.94 13.99
CA VAL A 408 -5.06 -0.59 13.40
C VAL A 408 -6.32 -0.51 12.52
N LEU A 409 -6.56 -1.51 11.67
CA LEU A 409 -7.74 -1.54 10.80
C LEU A 409 -9.03 -1.63 11.60
N GLN A 410 -9.09 -2.50 12.61
CA GLN A 410 -10.25 -2.64 13.48
C GLN A 410 -10.54 -1.32 14.20
N LYS A 411 -9.50 -0.65 14.73
CA LYS A 411 -9.67 0.63 15.42
C LYS A 411 -10.23 1.72 14.51
N LEU A 412 -9.77 1.77 13.26
CA LEU A 412 -10.27 2.71 12.24
C LEU A 412 -11.74 2.43 11.87
N LEU A 413 -12.12 1.16 11.79
CA LEU A 413 -13.50 0.74 11.56
C LEU A 413 -14.40 1.11 12.74
N ASP A 414 -13.96 0.84 13.97
CA ASP A 414 -14.72 1.10 15.20
C ASP A 414 -15.01 2.59 15.41
N ILE A 415 -14.04 3.47 15.06
CA ILE A 415 -14.22 4.93 15.14
C ILE A 415 -15.19 5.42 14.05
N GLY A 416 -15.38 4.67 12.96
CA GLY A 416 -16.34 4.99 11.90
C GLY A 416 -15.87 6.06 10.91
N ILE A 417 -14.59 6.48 10.96
CA ILE A 417 -14.02 7.48 10.05
C ILE A 417 -13.53 6.90 8.72
N LEU A 418 -13.48 5.56 8.59
CA LEU A 418 -12.97 4.90 7.40
C LEU A 418 -13.99 4.95 6.25
N VAL A 419 -13.62 5.62 5.15
CA VAL A 419 -14.44 5.79 3.95
C VAL A 419 -14.00 4.91 2.78
N ARG A 420 -12.75 4.43 2.77
CA ARG A 420 -12.25 3.48 1.78
C ARG A 420 -11.18 2.59 2.38
N LEU A 421 -11.19 1.32 1.97
CA LEU A 421 -10.15 0.35 2.24
C LEU A 421 -9.79 -0.39 0.95
N LYS A 422 -8.51 -0.33 0.57
CA LYS A 422 -7.88 -1.30 -0.33
C LYS A 422 -6.89 -2.15 0.45
N ASN A 423 -7.30 -3.36 0.79
CA ASN A 423 -6.50 -4.38 1.44
C ASN A 423 -5.70 -5.17 0.41
N ARG A 424 -4.46 -4.74 0.17
CA ARG A 424 -3.51 -5.47 -0.69
C ARG A 424 -2.70 -6.52 0.07
N PHE A 425 -2.89 -6.68 1.37
CA PHE A 425 -2.39 -7.87 2.06
C PHE A 425 -3.15 -9.12 1.62
N ALA A 426 -4.49 -9.03 1.56
CA ALA A 426 -5.35 -10.11 1.06
C ALA A 426 -5.27 -10.28 -0.45
N THR A 427 -5.30 -9.15 -1.19
CA THR A 427 -5.24 -9.14 -2.66
C THR A 427 -4.01 -8.35 -3.13
N PRO A 428 -2.80 -8.96 -3.14
CA PRO A 428 -1.57 -8.27 -3.50
C PRO A 428 -1.60 -7.72 -4.92
N LEU A 429 -0.84 -6.65 -5.15
CA LEU A 429 -0.62 -6.15 -6.50
C LEU A 429 0.12 -7.18 -7.36
N PRO A 430 0.04 -7.10 -8.70
CA PRO A 430 0.82 -7.98 -9.59
C PRO A 430 2.34 -7.95 -9.32
N THR A 431 2.82 -6.86 -8.73
CA THR A 431 4.21 -6.65 -8.29
C THR A 431 4.60 -7.45 -7.05
N GLY A 432 3.63 -8.04 -6.35
CA GLY A 432 3.82 -8.67 -5.04
C GLY A 432 3.72 -7.69 -3.87
N MET A 433 3.61 -6.37 -4.13
CA MET A 433 3.49 -5.36 -3.07
C MET A 433 2.19 -5.56 -2.26
N ARG A 434 2.32 -5.41 -0.94
CA ARG A 434 1.26 -5.58 0.05
C ARG A 434 1.24 -4.39 1.01
N ASP A 435 0.10 -3.72 1.08
CA ASP A 435 -0.19 -2.65 2.02
C ASP A 435 -1.71 -2.51 2.19
N CYS A 436 -2.15 -1.72 3.15
CA CYS A 436 -3.52 -1.23 3.20
C CYS A 436 -3.55 0.24 2.83
N LEU A 437 -4.19 0.57 1.71
CA LEU A 437 -4.45 1.95 1.33
C LEU A 437 -5.84 2.34 1.83
N LEU A 438 -5.88 3.28 2.77
CA LEU A 438 -7.09 3.70 3.47
C LEU A 438 -7.38 5.15 3.13
N ASN A 439 -8.66 5.50 3.05
CA ASN A 439 -9.08 6.89 3.12
C ASN A 439 -9.95 7.09 4.35
N VAL A 440 -9.60 8.09 5.16
CA VAL A 440 -10.29 8.44 6.40
C VAL A 440 -10.85 9.85 6.31
N LYS A 441 -12.02 10.08 6.87
CA LYS A 441 -12.67 11.40 6.93
C LYS A 441 -12.41 12.03 8.29
N VAL A 442 -11.70 13.15 8.31
CA VAL A 442 -11.37 13.91 9.51
C VAL A 442 -11.78 15.36 9.28
N ASP A 443 -12.73 15.84 10.09
CA ASP A 443 -13.25 17.21 10.02
C ASP A 443 -13.71 17.61 8.60
N GLY A 444 -14.51 16.74 7.96
CA GLY A 444 -15.01 16.94 6.59
C GLY A 444 -14.00 16.60 5.48
N HIS A 445 -12.69 16.65 5.75
CA HIS A 445 -11.67 16.36 4.75
C HIS A 445 -11.26 14.88 4.72
N VAL A 446 -11.10 14.34 3.53
CA VAL A 446 -10.63 12.96 3.31
C VAL A 446 -9.10 12.96 3.16
N ALA A 447 -8.45 12.21 4.04
CA ALA A 447 -7.00 12.01 4.05
C ALA A 447 -6.64 10.55 3.69
N GLU A 448 -5.42 10.33 3.23
CA GLU A 448 -4.89 9.00 2.93
C GLU A 448 -4.06 8.45 4.10
N VAL A 449 -4.34 7.21 4.53
CA VAL A 449 -3.54 6.49 5.52
C VAL A 449 -3.04 5.21 4.87
N GLN A 450 -1.74 4.95 4.95
CA GLN A 450 -1.17 3.70 4.47
C GLN A 450 -0.70 2.86 5.64
N VAL A 451 -1.16 1.61 5.77
CA VAL A 451 -0.64 0.67 6.76
C VAL A 451 0.28 -0.33 6.08
N HIS A 452 1.51 -0.42 6.57
CA HIS A 452 2.56 -1.29 6.02
C HIS A 452 3.04 -2.29 7.07
N GLN A 453 3.46 -3.46 6.61
CA GLN A 453 4.28 -4.37 7.41
C GLN A 453 5.75 -3.99 7.21
N ALA A 454 6.54 -3.94 8.29
CA ALA A 454 7.91 -3.39 8.29
C ALA A 454 8.83 -4.01 7.22
N ASN A 455 8.82 -5.33 7.07
CA ASN A 455 9.66 -6.05 6.10
C ASN A 455 9.19 -5.79 4.66
N VAL A 456 7.88 -5.68 4.44
CA VAL A 456 7.34 -5.27 3.13
C VAL A 456 7.67 -3.80 2.82
N PHE A 457 7.64 -2.93 3.83
CA PHE A 457 7.97 -1.52 3.70
C PHE A 457 9.44 -1.30 3.32
N GLU A 458 10.37 -2.09 3.87
CA GLU A 458 11.79 -2.02 3.51
C GLU A 458 12.02 -2.22 2.00
N GLU A 459 11.26 -3.13 1.37
CA GLU A 459 11.33 -3.39 -0.07
C GLU A 459 10.63 -2.34 -0.94
N LYS A 460 9.87 -1.42 -0.34
CA LYS A 460 9.07 -0.42 -1.06
C LYS A 460 9.92 0.44 -1.99
N HIS A 461 11.13 0.84 -1.56
CA HIS A 461 12.01 1.69 -2.36
C HIS A 461 12.51 0.96 -3.62
N THR A 462 12.98 -0.27 -3.46
CA THR A 462 13.43 -1.12 -4.56
C THR A 462 12.29 -1.32 -5.56
N MET A 463 11.08 -1.58 -5.07
CA MET A 463 9.91 -1.78 -5.94
C MET A 463 9.44 -0.52 -6.64
N HIS A 464 9.56 0.63 -5.99
CA HIS A 464 9.15 1.90 -6.57
C HIS A 464 9.98 2.23 -7.82
N ILE A 465 11.26 1.87 -7.86
CA ILE A 465 12.13 2.07 -9.03
C ILE A 465 11.57 1.31 -10.24
N TYR A 466 11.25 0.03 -10.07
CA TYR A 466 10.71 -0.79 -11.16
C TYR A 466 9.30 -0.36 -11.55
N TYR A 467 8.48 0.03 -10.57
CA TYR A 467 7.13 0.55 -10.84
C TYR A 467 7.15 1.80 -11.72
N GLU A 468 8.02 2.79 -11.43
CA GLU A 468 8.12 3.99 -12.28
C GLU A 468 8.62 3.63 -13.68
N PHE A 469 9.62 2.75 -13.79
CA PHE A 469 10.10 2.28 -15.10
C PHE A 469 8.98 1.68 -15.96
N PHE A 470 8.17 0.79 -15.38
CA PHE A 470 7.05 0.21 -16.14
C PHE A 470 5.92 1.20 -16.37
N ARG A 471 5.63 2.10 -15.43
CA ARG A 471 4.58 3.12 -15.61
C ARG A 471 4.91 4.03 -16.80
N GLU A 472 6.17 4.40 -16.98
CA GLU A 472 6.60 5.20 -18.13
C GLU A 472 6.51 4.44 -19.47
N MET A 473 6.74 3.13 -19.46
CA MET A 473 6.60 2.31 -20.69
C MET A 473 5.14 2.10 -21.13
N PHE A 474 4.16 2.28 -20.23
CA PHE A 474 2.76 2.02 -20.50
C PHE A 474 1.91 3.29 -20.24
N PRO A 475 1.79 4.17 -21.24
CA PRO A 475 1.20 5.50 -21.07
C PRO A 475 -0.31 5.51 -20.78
N ASN A 476 -0.99 4.36 -20.87
CA ASN A 476 -2.44 4.24 -20.62
C ASN A 476 -2.78 4.08 -19.11
N GLY A 477 -1.89 4.50 -18.21
CA GLY A 477 -2.12 4.55 -16.77
C GLY A 477 -1.99 3.21 -16.03
N ALA A 478 -2.30 3.23 -14.74
CA ALA A 478 -2.12 2.09 -13.83
C ALA A 478 -2.93 0.84 -14.21
N ASP A 479 -4.12 1.01 -14.78
CA ASP A 479 -4.97 -0.12 -15.19
C ASP A 479 -4.36 -0.90 -16.35
N SER A 480 -3.71 -0.19 -17.29
CA SER A 480 -2.98 -0.82 -18.40
C SER A 480 -1.76 -1.60 -17.92
N TYR A 481 -1.09 -1.09 -16.89
CA TYR A 481 0.03 -1.75 -16.25
C TYR A 481 -0.40 -3.00 -15.46
N GLU A 482 -1.45 -2.90 -14.64
CA GLU A 482 -1.98 -4.04 -13.88
C GLU A 482 -2.47 -5.15 -14.79
N GLU A 483 -3.21 -4.81 -15.86
CA GLU A 483 -3.68 -5.77 -16.85
C GLU A 483 -2.52 -6.46 -17.58
N LEU A 484 -1.50 -5.69 -17.99
CA LEU A 484 -0.33 -6.24 -18.66
C LEU A 484 0.46 -7.17 -17.73
N MET A 485 0.70 -6.75 -16.49
CA MET A 485 1.37 -7.60 -15.49
C MET A 485 0.55 -8.84 -15.15
N ARG A 486 -0.78 -8.74 -15.14
CA ARG A 486 -1.68 -9.88 -14.97
C ARG A 486 -1.61 -10.83 -16.17
N GLN A 487 -1.54 -10.31 -17.40
CA GLN A 487 -1.36 -11.13 -18.60
C GLN A 487 0.00 -11.83 -18.59
N TRP A 488 1.06 -11.13 -18.20
CA TRP A 488 2.39 -11.70 -18.07
C TRP A 488 2.48 -12.76 -16.97
N GLY A 489 1.85 -12.54 -15.83
CA GLY A 489 1.81 -13.52 -14.73
C GLY A 489 1.05 -14.82 -15.07
N LYS A 490 0.29 -14.86 -16.17
CA LYS A 490 -0.35 -16.09 -16.68
C LYS A 490 0.50 -16.85 -17.69
N GLY A 491 1.55 -16.23 -18.24
CA GLY A 491 2.36 -16.76 -19.34
C GLY A 491 3.62 -17.54 -18.89
N PHE A 492 3.91 -17.55 -17.60
CA PHE A 492 4.99 -18.32 -16.97
C PHE A 492 4.40 -19.23 -15.89
#